data_AF-A0A4Y2U239-F1
#
_entry.id   AF-A0A4Y2U239-F1
#
_cell.length_a   1.000
_cell.length_b   1.000
_cell.length_c   1.000
_cell.angle_alpha   90.00
_cell.angle_beta   90.00
_cell.angle_gamma   90.00
#
_symmetry.space_group_name_H-M   'P 1'
#
loop_
_entity.id
_entity.type
_entity.pdbx_description
1 polymer ?
#
loop_
_entity_poly.entity_id
_entity_poly.type
_entity_poly.pdbx_seq_one_letter_code
_entity_poly.pdbx_strand_id
1 'polypeptide(L)'
;MLLIYHECGRRTKSAARLYRERFPEGGHPARQTILKVVKRLRETGCVTSRPRVRKPRNVGRKVKPEDVLAYALAHPQSSTKMISENCGLSKSLVLMTGSLDQYFTRES
;
A
#
# COMPACT_ATOMS: atom_id res chain seq x y z
N MET A 1 -13.93 -12.91 14.14
CA MET A 1 -14.54 -13.66 13.03
C MET A 1 -14.22 -15.16 13.07
N LEU A 2 -12.95 -15.57 13.16
CA LEU A 2 -12.57 -17.00 13.18
C LEU A 2 -13.09 -17.75 14.41
N LEU A 3 -13.08 -17.13 15.60
CA LEU A 3 -13.61 -17.75 16.82
C LEU A 3 -15.10 -18.13 16.68
N ILE A 4 -15.92 -17.18 16.23
CA ILE A 4 -17.35 -17.37 15.92
C ILE A 4 -17.57 -18.49 14.88
N TYR A 5 -16.68 -18.62 13.89
CA TYR A 5 -16.74 -19.71 12.91
C TYR A 5 -16.54 -21.09 13.55
N HIS A 6 -15.65 -21.21 14.53
CA HIS A 6 -15.42 -22.46 15.26
C HIS A 6 -16.58 -22.79 16.20
N GLU A 7 -17.11 -21.79 16.92
CA GLU A 7 -18.29 -21.95 17.78
C GLU A 7 -19.52 -22.40 17.00
N CYS A 8 -19.68 -21.92 15.77
CA CYS A 8 -20.74 -22.36 14.86
C CYS A 8 -20.48 -23.73 14.19
N GLY A 9 -19.55 -24.53 14.70
CA GLY A 9 -19.24 -25.85 14.16
C GLY A 9 -18.77 -25.80 12.71
N ARG A 10 -17.98 -24.78 12.34
CA ARG A 10 -17.47 -24.55 10.99
C ARG A 10 -18.57 -24.27 9.94
N ARG A 11 -19.77 -23.86 10.37
CA ARG A 11 -20.88 -23.46 9.49
C ARG A 11 -20.86 -21.96 9.24
N THR A 12 -20.58 -21.55 8.01
CA THR A 12 -20.42 -20.12 7.66
C THR A 12 -21.71 -19.30 7.72
N LYS A 13 -22.88 -19.91 7.45
CA LYS A 13 -24.18 -19.21 7.50
C LYS A 13 -24.51 -18.83 8.95
N SER A 14 -24.41 -19.80 9.86
CA SER A 14 -24.60 -19.58 11.29
C SER A 14 -23.57 -18.60 11.84
N ALA A 15 -22.30 -18.72 11.42
CA ALA A 15 -21.25 -17.79 11.85
C ALA A 15 -21.51 -16.35 11.40
N ALA A 16 -22.00 -16.12 10.18
CA ALA A 16 -22.35 -14.79 9.71
C ALA A 16 -23.54 -14.20 10.49
N ARG A 17 -24.55 -15.03 10.82
CA ARG A 17 -25.69 -14.61 11.63
C ARG A 17 -25.27 -14.26 13.06
N LEU A 18 -24.53 -15.16 13.71
CA LEU A 18 -24.03 -14.97 15.07
C LEU A 18 -23.08 -13.77 15.18
N TYR A 19 -22.29 -13.50 14.12
CA TYR A 19 -21.45 -12.31 14.05
C TYR A 19 -22.29 -11.03 14.08
N ARG A 20 -23.40 -10.98 13.33
CA ARG A 20 -24.32 -9.85 13.32
C ARG A 20 -25.02 -9.66 14.67
N GLU A 21 -25.43 -10.76 15.31
CA GLU A 21 -26.07 -10.72 16.62
C GLU A 21 -25.13 -10.17 17.71
N ARG A 22 -23.84 -10.55 17.68
CA ARG A 22 -22.84 -10.09 18.67
C ARG A 22 -22.29 -8.70 18.40
N PHE A 23 -22.24 -8.30 17.14
CA PHE A 23 -21.73 -7.01 16.70
C PHE A 23 -22.78 -6.33 15.82
N PRO A 24 -23.79 -5.69 16.45
CA PRO A 24 -24.84 -4.99 15.72
C PRO A 24 -24.31 -3.74 15.01
N GLU A 25 -23.27 -3.12 15.56
CA GLU A 25 -22.66 -1.92 14.98
C GLU A 25 -21.61 -2.25 13.92
N GLY A 26 -21.76 -1.65 12.73
CA GLY A 26 -20.76 -1.70 11.65
C GLY A 26 -21.02 -2.74 10.55
N GLY A 27 -20.05 -2.86 9.65
CA GLY A 27 -20.17 -3.74 8.47
C GLY A 27 -20.05 -5.23 8.84
N HIS A 28 -21.03 -6.03 8.44
CA HIS A 28 -21.00 -7.48 8.70
C HIS A 28 -20.33 -8.26 7.56
N PRO A 29 -19.43 -9.21 7.87
CA PRO A 29 -18.79 -10.02 6.86
C PRO A 29 -19.80 -10.93 6.17
N ALA A 30 -19.84 -10.87 4.84
CA ALA A 30 -20.61 -11.81 4.04
C ALA A 30 -20.07 -13.24 4.21
N ARG A 31 -20.92 -14.25 3.96
CA ARG A 31 -20.54 -15.67 3.95
C ARG A 31 -19.27 -15.92 3.14
N GLN A 32 -19.15 -15.29 1.97
CA GLN A 32 -17.99 -15.45 1.09
C GLN A 32 -16.69 -14.95 1.72
N THR A 33 -16.74 -13.87 2.49
CA THR A 33 -15.57 -13.33 3.22
C THR A 33 -15.09 -14.32 4.26
N ILE A 34 -16.01 -14.91 5.02
CA ILE A 34 -15.70 -15.95 6.02
C ILE A 34 -15.03 -17.15 5.34
N LEU A 35 -15.58 -17.63 4.23
CA LEU A 35 -14.99 -18.74 3.46
C LEU A 35 -13.57 -18.41 2.95
N LYS A 36 -13.37 -17.22 2.37
CA LYS A 36 -12.06 -16.80 1.84
C LYS A 36 -11.01 -16.72 2.95
N VAL A 37 -11.39 -16.22 4.12
CA VAL A 37 -10.50 -16.15 5.29
C VAL A 37 -10.14 -17.55 5.80
N VAL A 38 -11.12 -18.43 5.96
CA VAL A 38 -10.87 -19.81 6.40
C VAL A 38 -10.00 -20.57 5.39
N LYS A 39 -10.27 -20.38 4.09
CA LYS A 39 -9.48 -20.99 3.01
C LYS A 39 -8.03 -20.53 3.08
N ARG A 40 -7.78 -19.22 3.14
CA ARG A 40 -6.41 -18.68 3.26
C ARG A 40 -5.70 -19.17 4.51
N LEU A 41 -6.39 -19.17 5.65
CA LEU A 41 -5.82 -19.67 6.89
C LEU A 41 -5.36 -21.14 6.76
N ARG A 42 -6.12 -21.98 6.06
CA ARG A 42 -5.75 -23.37 5.80
C ARG A 42 -4.58 -23.52 4.82
N GLU A 43 -4.55 -22.68 3.79
CA GLU A 43 -3.54 -22.77 2.73
C GLU A 43 -2.19 -22.18 3.14
N THR A 44 -2.19 -21.04 3.83
CA THR A 44 -0.98 -20.27 4.12
C THR A 44 -0.72 -20.04 5.61
N GLY A 45 -1.63 -20.45 6.50
CA GLY A 45 -1.52 -20.18 7.93
C GLY A 45 -1.74 -18.71 8.31
N CYS A 46 -2.08 -17.84 7.36
CA CYS A 46 -2.14 -16.40 7.58
C CYS A 46 -3.43 -15.77 7.02
N VAL A 47 -4.00 -14.84 7.79
CA VAL A 47 -5.25 -14.13 7.44
C VAL A 47 -4.97 -12.72 6.89
N THR A 48 -3.74 -12.25 6.98
CA THR A 48 -3.38 -10.90 6.52
C THR A 48 -3.59 -10.79 5.01
N SER A 49 -4.01 -9.61 4.55
CA SER A 49 -4.18 -9.37 3.13
C SER A 49 -2.81 -9.37 2.44
N ARG A 50 -2.70 -10.01 1.29
CA ARG A 50 -1.54 -9.81 0.41
C ARG A 50 -1.42 -8.31 0.09
N PRO A 51 -0.22 -7.70 0.20
CA PRO A 51 -0.02 -6.31 -0.18
C PRO A 51 -0.59 -6.09 -1.58
N ARG A 52 -1.42 -5.05 -1.75
CA ARG A 52 -1.91 -4.68 -3.08
C ARG A 52 -0.70 -4.17 -3.86
N VAL A 53 -0.15 -5.01 -4.73
CA VAL A 53 0.87 -4.59 -5.70
C VAL A 53 0.17 -3.65 -6.66
N ARG A 54 0.26 -2.34 -6.40
CA ARG A 54 -0.14 -1.33 -7.38
C ARG A 54 0.85 -1.44 -8.53
N LYS A 55 0.34 -1.50 -9.77
CA LYS A 55 1.18 -1.39 -10.96
C LYS A 55 1.96 -0.07 -10.84
N PRO A 56 3.29 -0.08 -10.97
CA PRO A 56 4.06 1.16 -11.03
C PRO A 56 3.46 2.05 -12.12
N ARG A 57 3.25 3.33 -11.82
CA ARG A 57 2.86 4.29 -12.85
C ARG A 57 4.01 4.33 -13.85
N ASN A 58 3.72 4.18 -15.15
CA ASN A 58 4.72 4.35 -16.20
C ASN A 58 5.17 5.83 -16.18
N VAL A 59 6.17 6.16 -15.38
CA VAL A 59 6.91 7.42 -15.48
C VAL A 59 7.71 7.31 -16.78
N GLY A 60 7.32 8.08 -17.79
CA GLY A 60 7.75 7.93 -19.19
C GLY A 60 9.24 8.10 -19.47
N ARG A 61 10.07 8.27 -18.43
CA ARG A 61 11.53 8.36 -18.54
C ARG A 61 12.16 7.71 -17.31
N LYS A 62 13.06 6.74 -17.52
CA LYS A 62 13.94 6.20 -16.48
C LYS A 62 15.06 7.22 -16.20
N VAL A 63 14.71 8.34 -15.59
CA VAL A 63 15.72 9.25 -15.06
C VAL A 63 16.22 8.64 -13.78
N LYS A 64 17.53 8.44 -13.70
CA LYS A 64 18.20 7.98 -12.50
C LYS A 64 18.03 9.05 -11.42
N PRO A 65 17.70 8.70 -10.16
CA PRO A 65 17.62 9.69 -9.09
C PRO A 65 18.94 10.48 -8.95
N GLU A 66 20.07 9.87 -9.31
CA GLU A 66 21.39 10.50 -9.36
C GLU A 66 21.44 11.67 -10.37
N ASP A 67 20.76 11.56 -11.52
CA ASP A 67 20.74 12.63 -12.54
C ASP A 67 19.95 13.85 -12.05
N VAL A 68 18.87 13.61 -11.28
CA VAL A 68 18.05 14.68 -10.68
C VAL A 68 18.85 15.41 -9.60
N LEU A 69 19.59 14.65 -8.78
CA LEU A 69 20.45 15.19 -7.73
C LEU A 69 21.61 15.99 -8.31
N ALA A 70 22.31 15.46 -9.32
CA ALA A 70 23.39 16.17 -10.00
C ALA A 70 22.92 17.52 -10.58
N TYR A 71 21.72 17.55 -11.18
CA TYR A 71 21.14 18.78 -11.71
C TYR A 71 20.75 19.78 -10.61
N ALA A 72 20.15 19.30 -9.51
CA ALA A 72 19.79 20.16 -8.37
C ALA A 72 21.04 20.76 -7.68
N LEU A 73 22.11 19.98 -7.55
CA LEU A 73 23.38 20.44 -6.98
C LEU A 73 24.12 21.41 -7.90
N ALA A 74 24.08 21.20 -9.22
CA ALA A 74 24.64 22.13 -10.20
C ALA A 74 23.87 23.46 -10.27
N HIS A 75 22.59 23.46 -9.91
CA HIS A 75 21.69 24.61 -9.99
C HIS A 75 20.89 24.81 -8.70
N PRO A 76 21.50 25.27 -7.59
CA PRO A 76 20.86 25.37 -6.29
C PRO A 76 19.69 26.38 -6.24
N GLN A 77 19.64 27.34 -7.16
CA GLN A 77 18.55 28.31 -7.30
C GLN A 77 17.42 27.82 -8.22
N SER A 78 17.56 26.62 -8.80
CA SER A 78 16.59 26.08 -9.74
C SER A 78 15.33 25.60 -9.02
N SER A 79 14.17 26.12 -9.42
CA SER A 79 12.90 25.67 -8.86
C SER A 79 12.60 24.21 -9.24
N THR A 80 11.79 23.53 -8.43
CA THR A 80 11.29 22.17 -8.73
C THR A 80 10.62 22.07 -10.10
N LYS A 81 10.04 23.16 -10.60
CA LYS A 81 9.48 23.24 -11.96
C LYS A 81 10.57 23.13 -13.03
N MET A 82 11.65 23.89 -12.90
CA MET A 82 12.77 23.85 -13.85
C MET A 82 13.48 22.49 -13.81
N ILE A 83 13.64 21.91 -12.63
CA ILE A 83 14.20 20.54 -12.48
C ILE A 83 13.28 19.52 -13.15
N SER A 84 11.95 19.65 -12.98
CA SER A 84 10.99 18.74 -13.60
C SER A 84 10.99 18.82 -15.14
N GLU A 85 11.13 20.03 -15.69
CA GLU A 85 11.17 20.27 -17.14
C GLU A 85 12.48 19.75 -17.73
N ASN A 86 13.62 20.04 -17.11
CA ASN A 86 14.94 19.61 -17.60
C ASN A 86 15.16 18.11 -17.44
N CYS A 87 14.68 17.50 -16.37
CA CYS A 87 14.76 16.06 -16.18
C CYS A 87 13.63 15.32 -16.94
N GLY A 88 12.59 15.99 -17.43
CA GLY A 88 11.42 15.34 -18.05
C GLY A 88 10.63 14.50 -17.04
N LEU A 89 10.57 14.97 -15.79
CA LEU A 89 9.88 14.33 -14.68
C LEU A 89 8.62 15.12 -14.29
N SER A 90 7.69 14.45 -13.61
CA SER A 90 6.61 15.18 -12.96
C SER A 90 7.12 15.89 -11.70
N LYS A 91 6.56 17.06 -11.38
CA LYS A 91 6.89 17.79 -10.13
C LYS A 91 6.76 16.90 -8.88
N SER A 92 5.76 16.01 -8.85
CA SER A 92 5.56 15.06 -7.75
C SER A 92 6.73 14.08 -7.59
N LEU A 93 7.36 13.68 -8.69
CA LEU A 93 8.51 12.76 -8.65
C LEU A 93 9.77 13.48 -8.16
N VAL A 94 9.98 14.74 -8.57
CA VAL A 94 11.10 15.57 -8.09
C VAL A 94 10.98 15.86 -6.58
N LEU A 95 9.76 16.10 -6.09
CA LEU A 95 9.53 16.28 -4.65
C LEU A 95 9.78 14.98 -3.85
N MET A 96 9.44 13.82 -4.43
CA MET A 96 9.71 12.52 -3.82
C MET A 96 11.21 12.23 -3.72
N THR A 97 11.99 12.56 -4.75
CA THR A 97 13.45 12.39 -4.74
C THR A 97 14.14 13.38 -3.80
N GLY A 98 13.72 14.66 -3.79
CA GLY A 98 14.27 15.66 -2.86
C GLY A 98 13.98 15.36 -1.39
N SER A 99 12.85 14.71 -1.10
CA SER A 99 12.51 14.27 0.26
C SER A 99 13.43 13.13 0.72
N LEU A 100 13.77 12.17 -0.15
CA LEU A 100 14.67 11.06 0.17
C LEU A 100 16.10 11.54 0.50
N ASP A 101 16.56 12.61 -0.14
CA ASP A 101 17.90 13.17 0.11
C ASP A 101 18.02 13.77 1.52
N GLN A 102 16.98 14.44 2.03
CA GLN A 102 16.91 14.92 3.43
C GLN A 102 16.86 13.79 4.46
N TYR A 103 16.37 12.60 4.09
CA TYR A 103 16.44 11.41 4.94
C TYR A 103 17.82 10.75 4.87
N PHE A 104 18.49 10.79 3.73
CA PHE A 104 19.82 10.20 3.54
C PHE A 104 20.96 11.06 4.13
N THR A 105 20.88 12.40 4.07
CA THR A 105 21.85 13.30 4.71
C THR A 105 21.76 13.35 6.24
N ARG A 106 20.75 12.70 6.84
CA ARG A 106 20.59 12.60 8.30
C ARG A 106 21.27 11.38 8.92
N GLU A 107 21.84 10.49 8.12
CA GLU A 107 22.58 9.31 8.59
C GLU A 107 24.08 9.37 8.24
N SER A 108 24.74 10.51 8.47
CA SER A 108 26.20 10.64 8.33
C SER A 108 26.80 11.45 9.46
#